data_AF-A0A0K1F8C3-F1
#
_entry.id   AF-A0A0K1F8C3-F1
#
_cell.length_a   1.000
_cell.length_b   1.000
_cell.length_c   1.000
_cell.angle_alpha   90.00
_cell.angle_beta   90.00
_cell.angle_gamma   90.00
#
_symmetry.space_group_name_H-M   'P 1'
#
loop_
_entity.id
_entity.type
_entity.pdbx_description
1 polymer ?
#
loop_
_entity_poly.entity_id
_entity_poly.type
_entity_poly.pdbx_seq_one_letter_code
_entity_poly.pdbx_strand_id
1 'polypeptide(L)'
;MTQTSRDISSLSATDRLARFLEWPTVRRGPYGWGRVLAGFALLVLGCGLVAVGAGTLLGIGASVEGEPTQPTSPARGVLQAGLPIALWGLVVVAVARMVFRMRVDDLFSHLPGIRWGLLVRAALVALVCPGILFTIMSVVKGRSAQLTTPALLGVLAAVIVIPLQSMAEELIFRGFSMQMVLGKLGTSTARYWVASLVFGILFASIHAASNLTVWLALMAFALLFSYLV
;
A
#
# COMPACT_ATOMS: atom_id res chain seq x y z
N MET A 1 -23.55 -3.54 20.00
CA MET A 1 -22.56 -3.95 18.97
C MET A 1 -21.25 -4.45 19.60
N THR A 2 -21.29 -5.23 20.68
CA THR A 2 -20.08 -5.57 21.48
C THR A 2 -19.84 -7.07 21.67
N GLN A 3 -20.66 -7.93 21.05
CA GLN A 3 -20.56 -9.39 21.22
C GLN A 3 -19.87 -10.11 20.04
N THR A 4 -19.75 -9.47 18.87
CA THR A 4 -19.21 -10.11 17.66
C THR A 4 -17.69 -10.11 17.53
N SER A 5 -16.97 -9.20 18.20
CA SER A 5 -15.51 -9.08 18.03
C SER A 5 -14.69 -10.11 18.82
N ARG A 6 -15.21 -10.61 19.96
CA ARG A 6 -14.53 -11.64 20.76
C ARG A 6 -14.62 -13.04 20.13
N ASP A 7 -15.70 -13.32 19.41
CA ASP A 7 -15.91 -14.62 18.75
C ASP A 7 -15.01 -14.86 17.53
N ILE A 8 -14.51 -13.81 16.87
CA ILE A 8 -13.65 -13.97 15.68
C ILE A 8 -12.20 -14.32 16.08
N SER A 9 -11.72 -13.84 17.23
CA SER A 9 -10.34 -14.09 17.67
C SER A 9 -10.06 -15.55 18.05
N SER A 10 -11.08 -16.31 18.43
CA SER A 10 -10.97 -17.74 18.78
C SER A 10 -11.06 -18.68 17.57
N LEU A 11 -11.42 -18.17 16.39
CA LEU A 11 -11.51 -18.96 15.17
C LEU A 11 -10.12 -19.34 14.63
N SER A 12 -10.02 -20.52 14.02
CA SER A 12 -8.85 -20.90 13.26
C SER A 12 -8.60 -19.92 12.10
N ALA A 13 -7.37 -19.82 11.60
CA ALA A 13 -7.05 -18.92 10.47
C ALA A 13 -7.91 -19.24 9.22
N THR A 14 -8.19 -20.53 8.99
CA THR A 14 -9.07 -20.99 7.91
C THR A 14 -10.52 -20.56 8.10
N ASP A 15 -11.05 -20.59 9.32
CA ASP A 15 -12.43 -20.18 9.59
C ASP A 15 -12.60 -18.65 9.54
N ARG A 16 -11.56 -17.90 9.94
CA ARG A 16 -11.51 -16.45 9.76
C ARG A 16 -11.52 -16.06 8.30
N LEU A 17 -10.72 -16.73 7.48
CA LEU A 17 -10.68 -16.51 6.03
C LEU A 17 -12.02 -16.89 5.39
N ALA A 18 -12.63 -18.01 5.75
CA ALA A 18 -13.94 -18.41 5.24
C ALA A 18 -15.01 -17.34 5.55
N ARG A 19 -15.08 -16.87 6.81
CA ARG A 19 -15.99 -15.78 7.20
C ARG A 19 -15.69 -14.46 6.50
N PHE A 20 -14.42 -14.10 6.31
CA PHE A 20 -14.04 -12.91 5.54
C PHE A 20 -14.51 -13.00 4.10
N LEU A 21 -14.37 -14.17 3.49
CA LEU A 21 -14.86 -14.43 2.13
C LEU A 21 -16.39 -14.41 2.05
N GLU A 22 -17.11 -14.63 3.15
CA GLU A 22 -18.58 -14.56 3.19
C GLU A 22 -19.12 -13.17 3.54
N TRP A 23 -18.26 -12.20 3.87
CA TRP A 23 -18.71 -10.92 4.41
C TRP A 23 -19.50 -10.09 3.36
N PRO A 24 -20.78 -9.72 3.62
CA PRO A 24 -21.60 -8.94 2.69
C PRO A 24 -21.05 -7.57 2.27
N THR A 25 -20.12 -6.99 3.03
CA THR A 25 -19.45 -5.72 2.70
C THR A 25 -18.44 -5.86 1.56
N VAL A 26 -17.99 -7.08 1.26
CA VAL A 26 -17.33 -7.36 -0.01
C VAL A 26 -18.43 -7.50 -1.05
N ARG A 27 -19.03 -6.38 -1.48
CA ARG A 27 -20.01 -6.37 -2.58
C ARG A 27 -19.35 -6.92 -3.84
N ARG A 28 -19.47 -8.22 -4.04
CA ARG A 28 -19.06 -8.94 -5.24
C ARG A 28 -20.29 -9.03 -6.11
N GLY A 29 -20.57 -7.97 -6.87
CA GLY A 29 -21.57 -8.08 -7.93
C GLY A 29 -21.12 -9.16 -8.93
N PRO A 30 -22.03 -9.81 -9.67
CA PRO A 30 -21.66 -10.66 -10.79
C PRO A 30 -21.06 -9.78 -11.90
N TYR A 31 -19.79 -9.41 -11.75
CA TYR A 31 -19.11 -8.55 -12.69
C TYR A 31 -18.84 -9.35 -13.97
N GLY A 32 -19.19 -8.77 -15.12
CA GLY A 32 -18.70 -9.28 -16.40
C GLY A 32 -17.18 -9.07 -16.50
N TRP A 33 -16.49 -9.93 -17.26
CA TRP A 33 -15.06 -9.74 -17.55
C TRP A 33 -14.77 -8.36 -18.13
N GLY A 34 -15.70 -7.77 -18.91
CA GLY A 34 -15.57 -6.41 -19.42
C GLY A 34 -15.39 -5.35 -18.33
N ARG A 35 -16.09 -5.45 -17.19
CA ARG A 35 -15.91 -4.51 -16.06
C ARG A 35 -14.56 -4.73 -15.37
N VAL A 36 -14.14 -5.98 -15.20
CA VAL A 36 -12.83 -6.34 -14.61
C VAL A 36 -11.69 -5.78 -15.46
N LEU A 37 -11.73 -6.03 -16.77
CA LEU A 37 -10.73 -5.53 -17.72
C LEU A 37 -10.72 -4.00 -17.77
N ALA A 38 -11.90 -3.36 -17.83
CA ALA A 38 -12.00 -1.90 -17.77
C ALA A 38 -11.43 -1.35 -16.45
N GLY A 39 -11.68 -2.02 -15.32
CA GLY A 39 -11.12 -1.68 -14.02
C GLY A 39 -9.60 -1.68 -14.03
N PHE A 40 -8.97 -2.76 -14.51
CA PHE A 40 -7.51 -2.83 -14.63
C PHE A 40 -6.94 -1.80 -15.61
N ALA A 41 -7.57 -1.60 -16.77
CA ALA A 41 -7.13 -0.61 -17.74
C ALA A 41 -7.16 0.81 -17.16
N LEU A 42 -8.25 1.18 -16.48
CA LEU A 42 -8.38 2.48 -15.83
C LEU A 42 -7.44 2.66 -14.64
N LEU A 43 -7.15 1.60 -13.87
CA LEU A 43 -6.13 1.64 -12.83
C LEU A 43 -4.75 1.93 -13.43
N VAL A 44 -4.34 1.17 -14.44
CA VAL A 44 -3.02 1.34 -15.09
C VAL A 44 -2.89 2.74 -15.68
N LEU A 45 -3.90 3.18 -16.45
CA LEU A 45 -3.89 4.51 -17.05
C LEU A 45 -3.91 5.63 -15.99
N GLY A 46 -4.80 5.53 -15.00
CA GLY A 46 -4.92 6.53 -13.94
C GLY A 46 -3.66 6.63 -13.08
N CYS A 47 -3.10 5.51 -12.64
CA CYS A 47 -1.86 5.47 -11.87
C CYS A 47 -0.68 6.00 -12.69
N GLY A 48 -0.60 5.65 -13.99
CA GLY A 48 0.40 6.18 -14.91
C GLY A 48 0.30 7.71 -15.09
N LEU A 49 -0.90 8.23 -15.29
CA LEU A 49 -1.14 9.68 -15.39
C LEU A 49 -0.78 10.42 -14.10
N VAL A 50 -1.11 9.86 -12.94
CA VAL A 50 -0.72 10.42 -11.64
C VAL A 50 0.80 10.40 -11.47
N ALA A 51 1.46 9.30 -11.84
CA ALA A 51 2.92 9.17 -11.75
C ALA A 51 3.62 10.23 -12.61
N VAL A 52 3.20 10.38 -13.87
CA VAL A 52 3.74 11.39 -14.79
C VAL A 52 3.43 12.79 -14.29
N GLY A 53 2.16 13.09 -13.98
CA GLY A 53 1.73 14.42 -13.56
C GLY A 53 2.40 14.90 -12.27
N ALA A 54 2.45 14.04 -11.24
CA ALA A 54 3.14 14.35 -9.99
C ALA A 54 4.65 14.52 -10.21
N GLY A 55 5.27 13.66 -11.03
CA GLY A 55 6.68 13.78 -11.41
C GLY A 55 6.98 15.11 -12.11
N THR A 56 6.15 15.52 -13.08
CA THR A 56 6.30 16.79 -13.80
C THR A 56 6.14 17.99 -12.85
N LEU A 57 5.12 18.01 -11.99
CA LEU A 57 4.91 19.11 -11.04
C LEU A 57 6.07 19.27 -10.06
N LEU A 58 6.58 18.16 -9.52
CA LEU A 58 7.76 18.16 -8.65
C LEU A 58 9.04 18.54 -9.40
N GLY A 59 9.11 18.26 -10.71
CA GLY A 59 10.19 18.70 -11.59
C GLY A 59 10.17 20.20 -11.86
N ILE A 60 8.99 20.79 -12.12
CA ILE A 60 8.84 22.24 -12.35
C ILE A 60 9.20 23.02 -11.09
N GLY A 61 8.70 22.59 -9.92
CA GLY A 61 9.02 23.26 -8.64
C GLY A 61 10.53 23.33 -8.40
N ALA A 62 11.26 22.28 -8.78
CA ALA A 62 12.71 22.24 -8.70
C ALA A 62 13.43 23.28 -9.54
N SER A 63 12.95 23.47 -10.77
CA SER A 63 13.56 24.39 -11.72
C SER A 63 13.34 25.85 -11.33
N VAL A 64 12.23 26.15 -10.63
CA VAL A 64 11.91 27.48 -10.11
C VAL A 64 12.79 27.83 -8.89
N GLU A 65 13.13 26.85 -8.06
CA GLU A 65 13.98 27.07 -6.88
C GLU A 65 15.47 27.29 -7.21
N GLY A 66 15.87 27.17 -8.48
CA GLY A 66 17.22 27.53 -8.90
C GLY A 66 18.33 26.67 -8.28
N GLU A 67 18.03 25.43 -7.87
CA GLU A 67 19.01 24.44 -7.38
C GLU A 67 19.41 23.44 -8.49
N PRO A 68 20.28 23.81 -9.45
CA PRO A 68 20.96 22.82 -10.25
C PRO A 68 22.08 22.25 -9.39
N THR A 69 22.02 20.95 -9.07
CA THR A 69 23.12 20.09 -8.56
C THR A 69 23.25 19.81 -7.05
N GLN A 70 22.35 20.28 -6.17
CA GLN A 70 22.34 19.74 -4.80
C GLN A 70 21.77 18.29 -4.80
N PRO A 71 22.35 17.35 -4.01
CA PRO A 71 21.72 16.06 -3.79
C PRO A 71 20.29 16.30 -3.30
N THR A 72 19.31 15.65 -3.94
CA THR A 72 17.89 15.84 -3.60
C THR A 72 17.72 15.77 -2.09
N SER A 73 17.21 16.85 -1.48
CA SER A 73 17.01 16.87 -0.04
C SER A 73 16.23 15.61 0.37
N PRO A 74 16.53 14.97 1.51
CA PRO A 74 15.89 13.71 1.88
C PRO A 74 14.35 13.76 1.82
N ALA A 75 13.76 14.89 2.22
CA ALA A 75 12.32 15.13 2.11
C ALA A 75 11.83 15.10 0.66
N ARG A 76 12.56 15.74 -0.24
CA ARG A 76 12.22 15.77 -1.66
C ARG A 76 12.36 14.40 -2.31
N GLY A 77 13.38 13.63 -1.95
CA GLY A 77 13.52 12.25 -2.41
C GLY A 77 12.31 11.39 -2.00
N VAL A 78 11.88 11.50 -0.74
CA VAL A 78 10.68 10.82 -0.24
C VAL A 78 9.42 11.27 -0.97
N LEU A 79 9.23 12.58 -1.16
CA LEU A 79 8.07 13.12 -1.87
C LEU A 79 8.04 12.67 -3.34
N GLN A 80 9.17 12.73 -4.04
CA GLN A 80 9.27 12.32 -5.44
C GLN A 80 8.98 10.82 -5.63
N ALA A 81 9.46 9.98 -4.71
CA ALA A 81 9.24 8.53 -4.80
C ALA A 81 7.83 8.12 -4.34
N GLY A 82 7.39 8.62 -3.19
CA GLY A 82 6.20 8.09 -2.50
C GLY A 82 4.91 8.84 -2.77
N LEU A 83 4.95 10.16 -3.01
CA LEU A 83 3.73 10.95 -3.21
C LEU A 83 2.92 10.49 -4.44
N PRO A 84 3.53 10.21 -5.60
CA PRO A 84 2.76 9.72 -6.75
C PRO A 84 2.03 8.41 -6.45
N ILE A 85 2.68 7.50 -5.70
CA ILE A 85 2.10 6.21 -5.32
C ILE A 85 0.98 6.41 -4.29
N ALA A 86 1.18 7.27 -3.28
CA ALA A 86 0.15 7.64 -2.32
C ALA A 86 -1.13 8.15 -3.02
N LEU A 87 -0.97 8.95 -4.08
CA LEU A 87 -2.08 9.45 -4.89
C LEU A 87 -2.80 8.36 -5.70
N TRP A 88 -2.19 7.19 -5.94
CA TRP A 88 -2.89 6.08 -6.57
C TRP A 88 -4.09 5.58 -5.76
N GLY A 89 -4.09 5.78 -4.44
CA GLY A 89 -5.25 5.48 -3.60
C GLY A 89 -6.52 6.21 -4.06
N LEU A 90 -6.38 7.46 -4.54
CA LEU A 90 -7.50 8.23 -5.12
C LEU A 90 -7.98 7.62 -6.43
N VAL A 91 -7.06 7.12 -7.26
CA VAL A 91 -7.38 6.43 -8.52
C VAL A 91 -8.17 5.15 -8.21
N VAL A 92 -7.73 4.35 -7.25
CA VAL A 92 -8.46 3.13 -6.83
C VAL A 92 -9.88 3.48 -6.41
N VAL A 93 -10.05 4.47 -5.52
CA VAL A 93 -11.36 4.91 -5.05
C VAL A 93 -12.25 5.37 -6.21
N ALA A 94 -11.68 6.15 -7.14
CA ALA A 94 -12.41 6.64 -8.31
C ALA A 94 -12.87 5.47 -9.21
N VAL A 95 -11.98 4.55 -9.56
CA VAL A 95 -12.31 3.39 -10.42
C VAL A 95 -13.33 2.48 -9.74
N ALA A 96 -13.13 2.18 -8.46
CA ALA A 96 -14.06 1.36 -7.66
C ALA A 96 -15.46 1.98 -7.62
N ARG A 97 -15.57 3.30 -7.48
CA ARG A 97 -16.85 4.01 -7.53
C ARG A 97 -17.47 4.04 -8.93
N MET A 98 -16.69 4.39 -9.95
CA MET A 98 -17.22 4.61 -11.30
C MET A 98 -17.63 3.30 -11.98
N VAL A 99 -16.79 2.26 -11.89
CA VAL A 99 -16.98 1.00 -12.62
C VAL A 99 -17.77 -0.02 -11.81
N PHE A 100 -17.52 -0.09 -10.50
CA PHE A 100 -18.06 -1.14 -9.63
C PHE A 100 -19.12 -0.65 -8.64
N ARG A 101 -19.34 0.67 -8.55
CA ARG A 101 -20.29 1.32 -7.63
C ARG A 101 -20.03 0.95 -6.15
N MET A 102 -18.77 0.69 -5.83
CA MET A 102 -18.32 0.39 -4.47
C MET A 102 -18.28 1.67 -3.63
N ARG A 103 -18.57 1.56 -2.34
CA ARG A 103 -18.30 2.61 -1.35
C ARG A 103 -16.83 2.54 -0.94
N VAL A 104 -16.30 3.62 -0.39
CA VAL A 104 -14.93 3.62 0.15
C VAL A 104 -14.78 2.57 1.25
N ASP A 105 -15.80 2.43 2.09
CA ASP A 105 -15.82 1.45 3.17
C ASP A 105 -15.69 0.00 2.66
N ASP A 106 -16.15 -0.29 1.44
CA ASP A 106 -16.04 -1.63 0.83
C ASP A 106 -14.59 -1.96 0.44
N LEU A 107 -13.74 -0.94 0.26
CA LEU A 107 -12.30 -1.11 -0.03
C LEU A 107 -11.48 -1.38 1.23
N PHE A 108 -11.98 -0.96 2.40
CA PHE A 108 -11.33 -1.11 3.70
C PHE A 108 -12.03 -2.21 4.50
N SER A 109 -12.02 -3.43 3.96
CA SER A 109 -12.70 -4.57 4.57
C SER A 109 -11.77 -5.28 5.57
N HIS A 110 -11.92 -4.98 6.87
CA HIS A 110 -11.72 -6.02 7.89
C HIS A 110 -12.40 -5.74 9.24
N LEU A 111 -12.69 -4.50 9.58
CA LEU A 111 -13.57 -4.09 10.69
C LEU A 111 -13.97 -2.62 10.46
N PRO A 112 -15.17 -2.18 10.85
CA PRO A 112 -15.50 -0.76 10.84
C PRO A 112 -14.59 0.00 11.81
N GLY A 113 -13.73 0.89 11.29
CA GLY A 113 -12.97 1.86 12.06
C GLY A 113 -11.45 1.72 11.98
N ILE A 114 -10.77 2.88 11.94
CA ILE A 114 -9.31 2.98 12.05
C ILE A 114 -8.92 2.54 13.45
N ARG A 115 -8.04 1.53 13.55
CA ARG A 115 -7.46 1.10 14.83
C ARG A 115 -6.40 2.10 15.27
N TRP A 116 -6.82 3.27 15.73
CA TRP A 116 -5.93 4.38 16.10
C TRP A 116 -4.79 3.97 17.04
N GLY A 117 -5.05 3.09 18.01
CA GLY A 117 -4.00 2.57 18.90
C GLY A 117 -2.91 1.78 18.16
N LEU A 118 -3.29 0.96 17.15
CA LEU A 118 -2.31 0.25 16.32
C LEU A 118 -1.59 1.21 15.37
N LEU A 119 -2.32 2.17 14.78
CA LEU A 119 -1.74 3.19 13.90
C LEU A 119 -0.69 4.03 14.64
N VAL A 120 -0.99 4.47 15.86
CA VAL A 120 -0.04 5.22 16.70
C VAL A 120 1.17 4.37 17.04
N ARG A 121 0.99 3.10 17.43
CA ARG A 121 2.13 2.19 17.71
C ARG A 121 2.99 1.96 16.47
N ALA A 122 2.38 1.75 15.31
CA ALA A 122 3.08 1.60 14.05
C ALA A 122 3.83 2.88 13.66
N ALA A 123 3.22 4.05 13.85
CA ALA A 123 3.85 5.34 13.60
C ALA A 123 5.05 5.58 14.55
N LEU A 124 4.94 5.22 15.82
CA LEU A 124 6.06 5.29 16.77
C LEU A 124 7.21 4.37 16.35
N VAL A 125 6.92 3.12 15.98
CA VAL A 125 7.94 2.20 15.45
C VAL A 125 8.58 2.76 14.18
N ALA A 126 7.78 3.30 13.27
CA ALA A 126 8.25 3.91 12.03
C ALA A 126 9.09 5.19 12.26
N LEU A 127 8.87 5.92 13.35
CA LEU A 127 9.70 7.07 13.74
C LEU A 127 11.02 6.63 14.39
N VAL A 128 10.96 5.64 15.28
CA VAL A 128 12.09 5.20 16.11
C VAL A 128 13.07 4.33 15.32
N CYS A 129 12.60 3.35 14.56
CA CYS A 129 13.46 2.39 13.88
C CYS A 129 14.44 3.03 12.87
N PRO A 130 14.01 3.97 11.99
CA PRO A 130 14.95 4.68 11.11
C PRO A 130 15.95 5.54 11.90
N GLY A 131 15.54 6.15 13.00
CA GLY A 131 16.45 6.91 13.88
C GLY A 131 17.52 6.03 14.53
N ILE A 132 17.13 4.84 15.01
CA ILE A 132 18.07 3.83 15.53
C ILE A 132 19.02 3.37 14.42
N LEU A 133 18.50 3.01 13.25
CA LEU A 133 19.31 2.57 12.11
C LEU A 133 20.30 3.66 11.69
N PHE A 134 19.86 4.90 11.58
CA PHE A 134 20.72 6.05 11.28
C PHE A 134 21.84 6.20 12.31
N THR A 135 21.52 6.06 13.59
CA THR A 135 22.50 6.15 14.68
C THR A 135 23.53 5.03 14.59
N ILE A 136 23.08 3.77 14.43
CA ILE A 136 23.95 2.60 14.27
C ILE A 136 24.88 2.80 13.06
N MET A 137 24.31 3.19 11.90
CA MET A 137 25.08 3.41 10.69
C MET A 137 26.07 4.56 10.80
N SER A 138 25.75 5.59 11.58
CA SER A 138 26.68 6.70 11.86
C SER A 138 27.84 6.24 12.73
N VAL A 139 27.56 5.47 13.79
CA VAL A 139 28.58 4.89 14.67
C VAL A 139 29.50 3.94 13.90
N VAL A 140 28.94 3.02 13.10
CA VAL A 140 29.71 2.08 12.26
C VAL A 140 30.61 2.81 11.27
N LYS A 141 30.20 3.99 10.78
CA LYS A 141 30.98 4.83 9.86
C LYS A 141 31.89 5.84 10.56
N GLY A 142 31.98 5.83 11.90
CA GLY A 142 32.79 6.78 12.67
C GLY A 142 32.33 8.24 12.56
N ARG A 143 31.03 8.47 12.29
CA ARG A 143 30.43 9.80 12.14
C ARG A 143 29.57 10.16 13.35
N SER A 144 29.49 11.45 13.67
CA SER A 144 28.55 11.94 14.68
C SER A 144 27.10 11.77 14.20
N ALA A 145 26.25 11.16 15.03
CA ALA A 145 24.81 11.02 14.78
C ALA A 145 24.06 12.34 15.06
N GLN A 146 24.38 13.40 14.30
CA GLN A 146 23.64 14.66 14.37
C GLN A 146 22.54 14.67 13.30
N LEU A 147 21.29 14.85 13.74
CA LEU A 147 20.15 15.08 12.87
C LEU A 147 20.21 16.53 12.37
N THR A 148 20.53 16.71 11.10
CA THR A 148 20.45 18.01 10.44
C THR A 148 18.99 18.37 10.14
N THR A 149 18.66 19.66 10.01
CA THR A 149 17.31 20.11 9.63
C THR A 149 16.80 19.43 8.35
N PRO A 150 17.59 19.29 7.27
CA PRO A 150 17.16 18.54 6.08
C PRO A 150 16.86 17.06 6.34
N ALA A 151 17.62 16.41 7.23
CA ALA A 151 17.35 15.03 7.63
C ALA A 151 16.04 14.91 8.43
N LEU A 152 15.78 15.86 9.35
CA LEU A 152 14.53 15.92 10.10
C LEU A 152 13.32 16.10 9.17
N LEU A 153 13.40 17.01 8.19
CA LEU A 153 12.35 17.18 7.18
C LEU A 153 12.13 15.91 6.37
N GLY A 154 13.21 15.16 6.06
CA GLY A 154 13.11 13.84 5.42
C GLY A 154 12.33 12.83 6.23
N VAL A 155 12.61 12.74 7.54
CA VAL A 155 11.88 11.86 8.45
C VAL A 155 10.41 12.26 8.54
N LEU A 156 10.12 13.56 8.66
CA LEU A 156 8.73 14.05 8.72
C LEU A 156 7.96 13.73 7.42
N ALA A 157 8.58 13.94 6.26
CA ALA A 157 8.01 13.54 4.98
C ALA A 157 7.75 12.02 4.94
N ALA A 158 8.70 11.21 5.40
CA ALA A 158 8.59 9.75 5.40
C ALA A 158 7.45 9.25 6.30
N VAL A 159 7.30 9.82 7.50
CA VAL A 159 6.23 9.46 8.46
C VAL A 159 4.83 9.72 7.90
N ILE A 160 4.69 10.64 6.94
CA ILE A 160 3.40 10.96 6.31
C ILE A 160 3.23 10.19 5.00
N VAL A 161 4.21 10.28 4.11
CA VAL A 161 4.10 9.79 2.73
C VAL A 161 4.15 8.27 2.67
N ILE A 162 5.03 7.61 3.44
CA ILE A 162 5.20 6.16 3.38
C ILE A 162 3.91 5.43 3.82
N PRO A 163 3.25 5.79 4.94
CA PRO A 163 1.97 5.15 5.28
C PRO A 163 0.88 5.35 4.22
N LEU A 164 0.82 6.52 3.58
CA LEU A 164 -0.15 6.77 2.51
C LEU A 164 0.17 5.97 1.24
N GLN A 165 1.45 5.85 0.89
CA GLN A 165 1.94 4.97 -0.17
C GLN A 165 1.54 3.52 0.13
N SER A 166 1.87 3.01 1.32
CA SER A 166 1.55 1.62 1.70
C SER A 166 0.04 1.37 1.72
N MET A 167 -0.76 2.35 2.16
CA MET A 167 -2.22 2.28 2.07
C MET A 167 -2.69 2.16 0.61
N ALA A 168 -2.14 2.98 -0.29
CA ALA A 168 -2.49 2.93 -1.71
C ALA A 168 -2.12 1.59 -2.35
N GLU A 169 -0.93 1.06 -2.07
CA GLU A 169 -0.50 -0.26 -2.55
C GLU A 169 -1.39 -1.38 -2.00
N GLU A 170 -1.71 -1.37 -0.70
CA GLU A 170 -2.64 -2.34 -0.10
C GLU A 170 -4.01 -2.29 -0.79
N LEU A 171 -4.54 -1.09 -1.01
CA LEU A 171 -5.80 -0.86 -1.73
C LEU A 171 -5.75 -1.37 -3.18
N ILE A 172 -4.63 -1.20 -3.88
CA ILE A 172 -4.48 -1.68 -5.26
C ILE A 172 -4.44 -3.20 -5.27
N PHE A 173 -3.45 -3.79 -4.60
CA PHE A 173 -3.11 -5.20 -4.80
C PHE A 173 -4.06 -6.14 -4.07
N ARG A 174 -4.43 -5.81 -2.83
CA ARG A 174 -5.12 -6.73 -1.91
C ARG A 174 -6.56 -6.32 -1.64
N GLY A 175 -6.83 -5.01 -1.62
CA GLY A 175 -8.18 -4.48 -1.55
C GLY A 175 -8.92 -4.69 -2.87
N PHE A 176 -8.75 -3.78 -3.81
CA PHE A 176 -9.58 -3.66 -4.98
C PHE A 176 -9.30 -4.74 -6.04
N SER A 177 -8.05 -4.96 -6.44
CA SER A 177 -7.74 -5.90 -7.54
C SER A 177 -8.11 -7.34 -7.20
N MET A 178 -7.80 -7.76 -5.98
CA MET A 178 -8.18 -9.08 -5.49
C MET A 178 -9.70 -9.24 -5.41
N GLN A 179 -10.41 -8.22 -4.91
CA GLN A 179 -11.88 -8.23 -4.87
C GLN A 179 -12.51 -8.31 -6.26
N MET A 180 -11.96 -7.61 -7.27
CA MET A 180 -12.44 -7.70 -8.66
C MET A 180 -12.32 -9.13 -9.20
N VAL A 181 -11.15 -9.74 -9.04
CA VAL A 181 -10.86 -11.08 -9.55
C VAL A 181 -11.69 -12.13 -8.82
N LEU A 182 -11.74 -12.08 -7.48
CA LEU A 182 -12.53 -13.01 -6.67
C LEU A 182 -14.04 -12.82 -6.86
N GLY A 183 -14.49 -11.58 -7.05
CA GLY A 183 -15.89 -11.31 -7.39
C GLY A 183 -16.29 -11.90 -8.73
N LYS A 184 -15.36 -11.94 -9.70
CA LYS A 184 -15.59 -12.56 -10.99
C LYS A 184 -15.53 -14.10 -10.96
N LEU A 185 -14.52 -14.65 -10.32
CA LEU A 185 -14.25 -16.09 -10.32
C LEU A 185 -15.07 -16.83 -9.26
N GLY A 186 -15.63 -16.14 -8.28
CA GLY A 186 -16.23 -16.71 -7.08
C GLY A 186 -15.17 -17.00 -6.01
N THR A 187 -15.60 -17.21 -4.77
CA THR A 187 -14.70 -17.20 -3.61
C THR A 187 -14.52 -18.56 -2.98
N SER A 188 -13.27 -18.94 -2.80
CA SER A 188 -12.84 -20.11 -2.04
C SER A 188 -11.44 -19.86 -1.50
N THR A 189 -11.05 -20.59 -0.46
CA THR A 189 -9.69 -20.52 0.12
C THR A 189 -8.61 -20.72 -0.96
N ALA A 190 -8.80 -21.71 -1.84
CA ALA A 190 -7.87 -21.96 -2.94
C ALA A 190 -7.75 -20.76 -3.89
N ARG A 191 -8.88 -20.16 -4.30
CA ARG A 191 -8.88 -19.00 -5.20
C ARG A 191 -8.29 -17.74 -4.54
N TYR A 192 -8.51 -17.57 -3.24
CA TYR A 192 -7.87 -16.50 -2.46
C TYR A 192 -6.34 -16.65 -2.45
N TRP A 193 -5.83 -17.86 -2.22
CA TRP A 193 -4.39 -18.11 -2.26
C TRP A 193 -3.79 -17.97 -3.66
N VAL A 194 -4.49 -18.42 -4.70
CA VAL A 194 -4.06 -18.20 -6.09
C VAL A 194 -4.01 -16.71 -6.41
N ALA A 195 -5.03 -15.93 -6.04
CA ALA A 195 -5.02 -14.49 -6.23
C ALA A 195 -3.89 -13.83 -5.42
N SER A 196 -3.67 -14.25 -4.17
CA SER A 196 -2.58 -13.76 -3.32
C SER A 196 -1.21 -14.02 -3.95
N LEU A 197 -1.01 -15.21 -4.52
CA LEU A 197 0.22 -15.58 -5.22
C LEU A 197 0.43 -14.69 -6.45
N VAL A 198 -0.60 -14.53 -7.29
CA VAL A 198 -0.52 -13.70 -8.51
C VAL A 198 -0.22 -12.24 -8.17
N PHE A 199 -0.95 -11.63 -7.23
CA PHE A 199 -0.72 -10.24 -6.84
C PHE A 199 0.59 -10.07 -6.06
N GLY A 200 1.03 -11.07 -5.30
CA GLY A 200 2.34 -11.09 -4.66
C GLY A 200 3.48 -11.08 -5.68
N ILE A 201 3.38 -11.90 -6.74
CA ILE A 201 4.34 -11.94 -7.85
C ILE A 201 4.38 -10.57 -8.52
N LEU A 202 3.23 -9.98 -8.84
CA LEU A 202 3.14 -8.66 -9.47
C LEU A 202 3.78 -7.58 -8.58
N PHE A 203 3.44 -7.57 -7.29
CA PHE A 203 4.01 -6.64 -6.30
C PHE A 203 5.53 -6.75 -6.24
N ALA A 204 6.07 -7.95 -6.03
CA ALA A 204 7.51 -8.18 -5.96
C ALA A 204 8.22 -7.78 -7.27
N SER A 205 7.59 -8.05 -8.42
CA SER A 205 8.18 -7.76 -9.74
C SER A 205 8.26 -6.26 -10.02
N ILE A 206 7.22 -5.50 -9.66
CA ILE A 206 7.22 -4.04 -9.81
C ILE A 206 8.34 -3.38 -8.99
N HIS A 207 8.66 -3.94 -7.82
CA HIS A 207 9.64 -3.36 -6.90
C HIS A 207 11.07 -3.86 -7.13
N ALA A 208 11.25 -5.11 -7.54
CA ALA A 208 12.55 -5.78 -7.48
C ALA A 208 12.79 -6.81 -8.59
N ALA A 209 12.22 -6.64 -9.79
CA ALA A 209 12.43 -7.57 -10.91
C ALA A 209 13.91 -7.87 -11.23
N SER A 210 14.82 -6.93 -10.97
CA SER A 210 16.26 -7.09 -11.23
C SER A 210 17.06 -7.65 -10.05
N ASN A 211 16.44 -7.86 -8.88
CA ASN A 211 17.12 -8.34 -7.68
C ASN A 211 16.34 -9.50 -7.06
N LEU A 212 16.77 -10.74 -7.36
CA LEU A 212 16.08 -11.95 -6.91
C LEU A 212 15.92 -12.03 -5.39
N THR A 213 16.93 -11.63 -4.62
CA THR A 213 16.86 -11.69 -3.14
C THR A 213 15.80 -10.73 -2.60
N VAL A 214 15.78 -9.49 -3.07
CA VAL A 214 14.76 -8.51 -2.67
C VAL A 214 13.39 -8.91 -3.18
N TRP A 215 13.31 -9.46 -4.41
CA TRP A 215 12.08 -9.98 -4.98
C TRP A 215 11.47 -11.11 -4.13
N LEU A 216 12.28 -12.09 -3.71
CA LEU A 216 11.83 -13.18 -2.85
C LEU A 216 11.37 -12.68 -1.47
N ALA A 217 12.08 -11.70 -0.90
CA ALA A 217 11.68 -11.08 0.36
C ALA A 217 10.33 -10.36 0.25
N LEU A 218 10.10 -9.61 -0.83
CA LEU A 218 8.84 -8.91 -1.08
C LEU A 218 7.68 -9.87 -1.41
N MET A 219 7.98 -10.96 -2.10
CA MET A 219 7.01 -12.04 -2.36
C MET A 219 6.59 -12.73 -1.07
N ALA A 220 7.55 -13.09 -0.22
CA ALA A 220 7.28 -13.66 1.10
C ALA A 220 6.49 -12.70 2.00
N PHE A 221 6.83 -11.40 1.96
CA PHE A 221 6.08 -10.34 2.63
C PHE A 221 4.62 -10.29 2.17
N ALA A 222 4.38 -10.27 0.84
CA ALA A 222 3.03 -10.24 0.30
C ALA A 222 2.19 -11.45 0.74
N LEU A 223 2.77 -12.66 0.70
CA LEU A 223 2.10 -13.88 1.15
C LEU A 223 1.84 -13.89 2.67
N LEU A 224 2.81 -13.45 3.47
CA LEU A 224 2.66 -13.34 4.92
C LEU A 224 1.51 -12.40 5.28
N PHE A 225 1.41 -11.24 4.64
CA PHE A 225 0.28 -10.36 4.89
C PHE A 225 -1.03 -11.01 4.44
N SER A 226 -1.05 -11.82 3.37
CA SER A 226 -2.29 -12.50 2.92
C SER A 226 -2.75 -13.55 3.92
N TYR A 227 -1.80 -14.15 4.65
CA TYR A 227 -2.08 -15.05 5.75
C TYR A 227 -2.65 -14.35 6.99
N LEU A 228 -2.25 -13.10 7.24
CA LEU A 228 -2.63 -12.33 8.44
C LEU A 228 -4.04 -11.71 8.35
N VAL A 229 -4.71 -11.84 7.20
CA VAL A 229 -6.12 -11.48 6.98
C VAL A 229 -7.01 -12.58 7.55
#